data_AF-A0A6N3J4H7-F1
#
_entry.id   AF-A0A6N3J4H7-F1
#
_cell.length_a   1.000
_cell.length_b   1.000
_cell.length_c   1.000
_cell.angle_alpha   90.00
_cell.angle_beta   90.00
_cell.angle_gamma   90.00
#
_symmetry.space_group_name_H-M   'P 1'
#
loop_
_entity.id
_entity.type
_entity.pdbx_description
1 polymer ?
#
loop_
_entity_poly.entity_id
_entity_poly.type
_entity_poly.pdbx_seq_one_letter_code
_entity_poly.pdbx_strand_id
1 'polypeptide(L)'
;MAENIIKLNNIQEVTTLFDNIAPEANLPAICYEKTRYIPWSVFQNMQVYALDFEPYLSIAQRCNMHYFGIMQSKHRVYLAHSNDAGHAPRWEARPMTLAQLMDSELMEYLNQNHAYNLGLKISFDLDYAI
;
A
#
# COMPACT_ATOMS: atom_id res chain seq x y z
N MET A 1 -16.24 6.23 7.72
CA MET A 1 -17.09 6.33 6.51
C MET A 1 -16.75 5.13 5.65
N ALA A 2 -17.72 4.43 5.09
CA ALA A 2 -17.44 3.32 4.17
C ALA A 2 -16.86 3.93 2.88
N GLU A 3 -15.54 3.99 2.82
CA GLU A 3 -14.79 4.37 1.63
C GLU A 3 -15.18 3.42 0.48
N ASN A 4 -15.33 3.98 -0.72
CA ASN A 4 -15.74 3.22 -1.90
C ASN A 4 -14.59 2.29 -2.32
N ILE A 5 -14.46 1.13 -1.68
CA ILE A 5 -13.42 0.14 -1.99
C ILE A 5 -13.74 -0.49 -3.34
N ILE A 6 -12.84 -0.34 -4.30
CA ILE A 6 -12.96 -0.98 -5.61
C ILE A 6 -12.31 -2.36 -5.54
N LYS A 7 -13.04 -3.41 -5.89
CA LYS A 7 -12.50 -4.76 -5.99
C LYS A 7 -11.82 -4.98 -7.33
N LEU A 8 -10.58 -5.45 -7.30
CA LEU A 8 -9.86 -5.94 -8.47
C LEU A 8 -9.83 -7.47 -8.39
N ASN A 9 -10.21 -8.16 -9.45
CA ASN A 9 -10.48 -9.61 -9.44
C ASN A 9 -9.42 -10.41 -10.19
N ASN A 10 -8.42 -9.76 -10.79
CA ASN A 10 -7.34 -10.42 -11.49
C ASN A 10 -6.11 -9.51 -11.65
N ILE A 11 -4.98 -10.12 -12.05
CA ILE A 11 -3.73 -9.41 -12.27
C ILE A 11 -3.80 -8.39 -13.42
N GLN A 12 -4.66 -8.59 -14.42
CA GLN A 12 -4.74 -7.68 -15.57
C GLN A 12 -5.31 -6.31 -15.19
N GLU A 13 -6.30 -6.30 -14.29
CA GLU A 13 -6.86 -5.09 -13.69
C GLU A 13 -5.81 -4.35 -12.84
N VAL A 14 -4.98 -5.10 -12.10
CA VAL A 14 -3.85 -4.52 -11.36
C VAL A 14 -2.81 -3.94 -12.29
N THR A 15 -2.38 -4.67 -13.32
CA THR A 15 -1.41 -4.15 -14.30
C THR A 15 -1.93 -2.87 -14.95
N THR A 16 -3.21 -2.82 -15.32
CA THR A 16 -3.84 -1.62 -15.88
C THR A 16 -3.81 -0.45 -14.90
N LEU A 17 -4.00 -0.69 -13.60
CA LEU A 17 -3.87 0.33 -12.56
C LEU A 17 -2.46 0.95 -12.54
N PHE A 18 -1.42 0.11 -12.65
CA PHE A 18 -0.03 0.57 -12.67
C PHE A 18 0.36 1.24 -13.99
N ASP A 19 -0.12 0.74 -15.14
CA ASP A 19 0.17 1.31 -16.47
C ASP A 19 -0.41 2.73 -16.64
N ASN A 20 -1.49 3.04 -15.93
CA ASN A 20 -2.10 4.38 -15.93
C ASN A 20 -1.33 5.41 -15.08
N ILE A 21 -0.27 5.00 -14.37
CA ILE A 21 0.58 5.91 -13.61
C ILE A 21 1.51 6.66 -14.57
N ALA A 22 1.51 7.99 -14.48
CA ALA A 22 2.37 8.82 -15.31
C ALA A 22 3.87 8.52 -15.02
N PRO A 23 4.73 8.33 -16.04
CA PRO A 23 6.14 7.95 -15.83
C PRO A 23 6.93 8.92 -14.94
N GLU A 24 6.59 10.20 -14.94
CA GLU A 24 7.16 11.24 -14.09
C GLU A 24 6.85 11.06 -12.60
N ALA A 25 5.89 10.20 -12.25
CA ALA A 25 5.59 9.86 -10.86
C ALA A 25 6.57 8.83 -10.28
N ASN A 26 7.45 8.24 -11.10
CA ASN A 26 8.46 7.30 -10.63
C ASN A 26 9.43 7.96 -9.63
N LEU A 27 9.80 7.19 -8.61
CA LEU A 27 10.74 7.61 -7.58
C LEU A 27 12.11 6.93 -7.74
N PRO A 28 13.16 7.47 -7.10
CA PRO A 28 14.39 6.71 -6.88
C PRO A 28 14.10 5.37 -6.18
N ALA A 29 14.86 4.32 -6.52
CA ALA A 29 14.65 2.96 -6.02
C ALA A 29 14.53 2.88 -4.47
N ILE A 30 15.35 3.67 -3.76
CA ILE A 30 15.37 3.73 -2.30
C ILE A 30 14.01 4.11 -1.68
N CYS A 31 13.17 4.86 -2.39
CA CYS A 31 11.84 5.23 -1.91
C CYS A 31 10.90 4.03 -1.85
N TYR A 32 11.03 3.08 -2.79
CA TYR A 32 10.22 1.86 -2.82
C TYR A 32 10.65 0.82 -1.78
N GLU A 33 11.75 1.05 -1.08
CA GLU A 33 12.24 0.21 0.02
C GLU A 33 11.82 0.72 1.41
N LYS A 34 11.27 1.94 1.46
CA LYS A 34 11.05 2.70 2.68
C LYS A 34 9.58 3.11 2.82
N THR A 35 9.17 3.26 4.07
CA THR A 35 7.85 3.78 4.46
C THR A 35 8.02 5.22 4.93
N ARG A 36 6.97 6.04 4.83
CA ARG A 36 6.93 7.35 5.49
C ARG A 36 5.61 7.59 6.16
N TYR A 37 5.61 8.50 7.14
CA TYR A 37 4.37 9.04 7.66
C TYR A 37 3.71 9.97 6.63
N ILE A 38 2.39 9.96 6.60
CA ILE A 38 1.57 10.85 5.78
C ILE A 38 0.49 11.52 6.63
N PRO A 39 0.00 12.72 6.27
CA PRO A 39 -1.13 13.32 6.93
C PRO A 39 -2.42 12.49 6.74
N TRP A 40 -3.32 12.53 7.72
CA TRP A 40 -4.66 11.94 7.61
C TRP A 40 -5.43 12.41 6.36
N SER A 41 -5.29 13.69 5.99
CA SER A 41 -5.90 14.26 4.79
C SER A 41 -5.40 13.60 3.51
N VAL A 42 -4.17 13.12 3.48
CA VAL A 42 -3.63 12.39 2.33
C VAL A 42 -4.15 10.95 2.37
N PHE A 43 -4.09 10.29 3.52
CA PHE A 43 -4.53 8.90 3.69
C PHE A 43 -6.00 8.71 3.30
N GLN A 44 -6.91 9.52 3.86
CA GLN A 44 -8.35 9.38 3.63
C GLN A 44 -8.79 9.69 2.19
N ASN A 45 -7.97 10.39 1.42
CA ASN A 45 -8.27 10.79 0.05
C ASN A 45 -7.71 9.81 -0.99
N MET A 46 -6.99 8.77 -0.57
CA MET A 46 -6.52 7.74 -1.48
C MET A 46 -7.67 6.81 -1.86
N GLN A 47 -7.71 6.40 -3.13
CA GLN A 47 -8.62 5.37 -3.59
C GLN A 47 -8.13 3.99 -3.12
N VAL A 48 -8.99 3.25 -2.43
CA VAL A 48 -8.67 1.90 -1.93
C VAL A 48 -9.06 0.86 -2.97
N TYR A 49 -8.15 -0.06 -3.25
CA TYR A 49 -8.38 -1.24 -4.07
C TYR A 49 -8.19 -2.50 -3.25
N ALA A 50 -9.19 -3.38 -3.23
CA ALA A 50 -9.08 -4.71 -2.64
C ALA A 50 -8.71 -5.73 -3.73
N LEU A 51 -7.64 -6.49 -3.51
CA LEU A 51 -7.20 -7.54 -4.43
C LEU A 51 -7.94 -8.85 -4.08
N ASP A 52 -9.04 -9.12 -4.79
CA ASP A 52 -9.99 -10.21 -4.54
C ASP A 52 -9.64 -11.46 -5.40
N PHE A 53 -8.36 -11.83 -5.41
CA PHE A 53 -7.83 -12.98 -6.16
C PHE A 53 -6.52 -13.49 -5.56
N GLU A 54 -6.09 -14.70 -5.94
CA GLU A 54 -4.84 -15.28 -5.47
C GLU A 54 -3.61 -14.60 -6.11
N PRO A 55 -2.48 -14.44 -5.38
CA PRO A 55 -2.22 -14.98 -4.03
C PRO A 55 -2.72 -14.08 -2.88
N TYR A 56 -3.36 -12.95 -3.19
CA TYR A 56 -3.69 -11.91 -2.21
C TYR A 56 -4.78 -12.32 -1.22
N LEU A 57 -5.72 -13.19 -1.64
CA LEU A 57 -6.68 -13.83 -0.73
C LEU A 57 -5.95 -14.65 0.33
N SER A 58 -5.00 -15.50 -0.08
CA SER A 58 -4.21 -16.30 0.85
C SER A 58 -3.33 -15.45 1.77
N ILE A 59 -2.73 -14.37 1.25
CA ILE A 59 -1.94 -13.43 2.08
C ILE A 59 -2.84 -12.76 3.13
N ALA A 60 -4.02 -12.27 2.74
CA ALA A 60 -4.96 -11.65 3.67
C ALA A 60 -5.34 -12.60 4.80
N GLN A 61 -5.61 -13.87 4.49
CA GLN A 61 -5.90 -14.89 5.50
C GLN A 61 -4.73 -15.12 6.45
N ARG A 62 -3.49 -15.28 5.93
CA ARG A 62 -2.29 -15.50 6.75
C ARG A 62 -1.93 -14.30 7.63
N CYS A 63 -2.21 -13.09 7.16
CA CYS A 63 -1.98 -11.84 7.89
C CYS A 63 -3.17 -11.41 8.76
N ASN A 64 -4.23 -12.23 8.87
CA ASN A 64 -5.45 -11.92 9.64
C ASN A 64 -6.12 -10.60 9.23
N MET A 65 -6.20 -10.36 7.91
CA MET A 65 -6.81 -9.19 7.29
C MET A 65 -8.18 -9.54 6.70
N HIS A 66 -9.09 -8.58 6.65
CA HIS A 66 -10.38 -8.76 5.94
C HIS A 66 -10.23 -8.89 4.43
N TYR A 67 -9.28 -8.15 3.85
CA TYR A 67 -8.87 -8.19 2.46
C TYR A 67 -7.45 -7.65 2.35
N PHE A 68 -6.73 -8.03 1.29
CA PHE A 68 -5.46 -7.39 0.97
C PHE A 68 -5.73 -6.11 0.17
N GLY A 69 -5.29 -4.97 0.70
CA GLY A 69 -5.57 -3.65 0.14
C GLY A 69 -4.32 -2.93 -0.36
N ILE A 70 -4.45 -2.27 -1.50
CA ILE A 70 -3.52 -1.23 -1.96
C ILE A 70 -4.26 0.10 -2.06
N MET A 71 -3.54 1.21 -1.89
CA MET A 71 -4.11 2.55 -1.93
C MET A 71 -3.47 3.36 -3.05
N GLN A 72 -4.26 4.13 -3.78
CA GLN A 72 -3.79 4.96 -4.89
C GLN A 72 -3.99 6.44 -4.58
N SER A 73 -2.94 7.23 -4.78
CA SER A 73 -3.02 8.68 -4.86
C SER A 73 -3.07 9.15 -6.32
N LYS A 74 -3.12 10.46 -6.56
CA LYS A 74 -3.02 11.00 -7.93
C LYS A 74 -1.75 10.58 -8.67
N HIS A 75 -0.70 10.23 -7.94
CA HIS A 75 0.61 9.96 -8.49
C HIS A 75 0.96 8.48 -8.51
N ARG A 76 0.63 7.70 -7.48
CA ARG A 76 1.19 6.33 -7.34
C ARG A 76 0.27 5.39 -6.56
N VAL A 77 0.65 4.12 -6.55
CA VAL A 77 0.10 3.07 -5.69
C VAL A 77 1.01 2.86 -4.47
N TYR A 78 0.38 2.59 -3.33
CA TYR A 78 1.02 2.43 -2.02
C TYR A 78 0.47 1.19 -1.30
N LEU A 79 1.32 0.58 -0.48
CA LEU A 79 0.85 -0.07 0.74
C LEU A 79 0.74 1.00 1.81
N ALA A 80 -0.45 1.18 2.37
CA ALA A 80 -0.69 2.16 3.40
C ALA A 80 -1.49 1.58 4.56
N HIS A 81 -1.17 2.04 5.76
CA HIS A 81 -1.72 1.51 7.00
C HIS A 81 -1.98 2.62 8.02
N SER A 82 -3.05 2.46 8.80
CA SER A 82 -3.34 3.29 9.96
C SER A 82 -2.91 2.53 11.20
N ASN A 83 -1.81 2.96 11.81
CA ASN A 83 -1.28 2.39 13.03
C ASN A 83 -1.86 3.12 14.25
N ASP A 84 -2.68 2.42 15.04
CA ASP A 84 -3.38 2.96 16.20
C ASP A 84 -3.02 2.22 17.50
N ALA A 85 -1.80 1.70 17.62
CA ALA A 85 -1.28 0.86 18.72
C ALA A 85 -1.24 1.52 20.12
N GLY A 86 -2.37 2.03 20.61
CA GLY A 86 -2.54 2.69 21.90
C GLY A 86 -2.17 4.17 21.93
N HIS A 87 -1.91 4.80 20.78
CA HIS A 87 -1.53 6.21 20.64
C HIS A 87 -2.42 6.92 19.62
N ALA A 88 -2.21 8.24 19.43
CA ALA A 88 -2.85 8.95 18.33
C ALA A 88 -2.53 8.25 17.00
N PRO A 89 -3.54 7.98 16.14
CA PRO A 89 -3.33 7.25 14.88
C PRO A 89 -2.23 7.88 14.03
N ARG A 90 -1.36 7.04 13.49
CA ARG A 90 -0.33 7.43 12.52
C ARG A 90 -0.60 6.74 11.20
N TRP A 91 -0.56 7.51 10.12
CA TRP A 91 -0.77 7.00 8.77
C TRP A 91 0.56 6.80 8.09
N GLU A 92 0.79 5.59 7.62
CA GLU A 92 2.03 5.13 7.05
C GLU A 92 1.78 4.77 5.58
N ALA A 93 2.68 5.16 4.69
CA ALA A 93 2.59 4.82 3.27
C ALA A 93 3.96 4.48 2.70
N ARG A 94 4.01 3.36 1.96
CA ARG A 94 5.16 2.91 1.19
C ARG A 94 4.76 2.83 -0.29
N PRO A 95 5.44 3.54 -1.20
CA PRO A 95 5.15 3.45 -2.61
C PRO A 95 5.56 2.05 -3.10
N MET A 96 4.81 1.52 -4.06
CA MET A 96 4.99 0.17 -4.57
C MET A 96 5.23 0.20 -6.07
N THR A 97 6.08 -0.69 -6.56
CA THR A 97 6.10 -1.07 -7.98
C THR A 97 5.23 -2.30 -8.21
N LEU A 98 4.81 -2.53 -9.46
CA LEU A 98 4.08 -3.75 -9.82
C LEU A 98 4.90 -5.00 -9.50
N ALA A 99 6.21 -4.98 -9.80
CA ALA A 99 7.12 -6.09 -9.52
C ALA A 99 7.16 -6.43 -8.01
N GLN A 100 7.20 -5.43 -7.14
CA GLN A 100 7.15 -5.65 -5.69
C GLN A 100 5.78 -6.17 -5.24
N LEU A 101 4.68 -5.67 -5.81
CA LEU A 101 3.34 -6.16 -5.49
C LEU A 101 3.15 -7.64 -5.89
N MET A 102 3.81 -8.08 -6.97
CA MET A 102 3.79 -9.47 -7.42
C MET A 102 4.69 -10.41 -6.59
N ASP A 103 5.58 -9.86 -5.77
CA ASP A 103 6.38 -10.62 -4.81
C ASP A 103 5.53 -10.96 -3.58
N SER A 104 4.92 -12.15 -3.59
CA SER A 104 4.02 -12.58 -2.51
C SER A 104 4.72 -12.71 -1.15
N GLU A 105 6.00 -13.08 -1.13
CA GLU A 105 6.78 -13.20 0.11
C GLU A 105 7.00 -11.83 0.73
N LEU A 106 7.36 -10.83 -0.10
CA LEU A 106 7.46 -9.44 0.34
C LEU A 106 6.11 -8.91 0.83
N MET A 107 5.02 -9.18 0.11
CA MET A 107 3.68 -8.68 0.46
C MET A 107 3.18 -9.28 1.77
N GLU A 108 3.41 -10.56 1.99
CA GLU A 108 3.13 -11.19 3.28
C GLU A 108 4.00 -10.61 4.38
N TYR A 109 5.32 -10.54 4.18
CA TYR A 109 6.26 -9.97 5.15
C TYR A 109 5.86 -8.56 5.59
N LEU A 110 5.53 -7.66 4.65
CA LEU A 110 5.18 -6.27 5.00
C LEU A 110 3.86 -6.14 5.75
N ASN A 111 2.91 -7.06 5.56
CA ASN A 111 1.60 -7.04 6.22
C ASN A 111 1.53 -7.87 7.51
N GLN A 112 2.53 -8.72 7.79
CA GLN A 112 2.63 -9.48 9.04
C GLN A 112 2.60 -8.58 10.29
N ASN A 113 2.12 -9.17 11.40
CA ASN A 113 2.04 -8.51 12.70
C ASN A 113 1.30 -7.17 12.64
N HIS A 114 0.15 -7.14 11.95
CA HIS A 114 -0.63 -5.92 11.71
C HIS A 114 0.20 -4.81 11.05
N ALA A 115 0.88 -5.15 9.94
CA ALA A 115 1.77 -4.26 9.19
C ALA A 115 2.92 -3.65 10.01
N TYR A 116 3.31 -4.23 11.15
CA TYR A 116 4.47 -3.76 11.93
C TYR A 116 5.76 -3.71 11.09
N ASN A 117 5.96 -4.70 10.20
CA ASN A 117 7.13 -4.75 9.32
C ASN A 117 7.14 -3.63 8.28
N LEU A 118 5.97 -3.09 7.90
CA LEU A 118 5.86 -1.87 7.11
C LEU A 118 6.40 -0.67 7.89
N GLY A 119 6.01 -0.54 9.16
CA GLY A 119 6.45 0.53 10.06
C GLY A 119 7.93 0.50 10.42
N LEU A 120 8.56 -0.68 10.45
CA LEU A 120 10.01 -0.83 10.66
C LEU A 120 10.88 -0.17 9.59
N LYS A 121 10.30 0.15 8.41
CA LYS A 121 11.00 0.77 7.29
C LYS A 121 10.74 2.28 7.19
N ILE A 122 10.20 2.90 8.24
CA ILE A 122 9.92 4.33 8.24
C ILE A 122 11.22 5.15 8.15
N SER A 123 11.23 6.12 7.23
CA SER A 123 12.31 7.07 7.02
C SER A 123 11.75 8.49 7.04
N PHE A 124 12.33 9.35 7.88
CA PHE A 124 11.94 10.76 7.99
C PHE A 124 12.49 11.63 6.86
N ASP A 125 13.52 11.16 6.15
CA ASP A 125 14.17 11.89 5.06
C ASP A 125 13.47 11.74 3.70
N LEU A 126 12.33 11.03 3.65
CA LEU A 126 11.58 10.85 2.42
C LEU A 126 10.65 12.04 2.18
N ASP A 127 11.01 12.87 1.21
CA ASP A 127 10.16 13.95 0.73
C ASP A 127 9.86 13.78 -0.77
N TYR A 128 8.57 13.64 -1.07
CA TYR A 128 8.03 13.55 -2.43
C TYR A 128 6.52 13.83 -2.41
N ALA A 129 5.97 14.29 -3.54
CA ALA A 129 4.54 14.50 -3.69
C ALA A 129 3.77 13.17 -3.61
N ILE A 130 2.62 13.18 -2.94
CA ILE A 130 1.66 12.06 -2.87
C ILE A 130 0.36 12.47 -3.52
#